data_AF-F3QNV1-F1
#
_entry.id   AF-F3QNV1-F1
#
_cell.length_a   1.000
_cell.length_b   1.000
_cell.length_c   1.000
_cell.angle_alpha   90.00
_cell.angle_beta   90.00
_cell.angle_gamma   90.00
#
_symmetry.space_group_name_H-M   'P 1'
#
loop_
_entity.id
_entity.type
_entity.pdbx_description
1 polymer ?
#
loop_
_entity_poly.entity_id
_entity_poly.type
_entity_poly.pdbx_seq_one_letter_code
_entity_poly.pdbx_strand_id
1 'polypeptide(L)'
;MLLISEHENKVILKKTKNFGGFMAYKIIDIQGIGEAYAPKLIAIGIKTPDELLEACLTPAARKKVADKTGISGKLILKWANHADLFRISGIGPQYAELLEAAGVDTVKELRHRVPANLTAKMVEINKAKNLAQRDPSEKEVTKWIEEAGKLEAKMTY
;
A
#
# COMPACT_ATOMS: atom_id res chain seq x y z
N MET A 1 7.40 -24.60 -29.28
CA MET A 1 6.60 -23.39 -29.05
C MET A 1 5.26 -23.84 -28.49
N LEU A 2 5.07 -23.78 -27.16
CA LEU A 2 3.84 -24.26 -26.52
C LEU A 2 2.72 -23.24 -26.79
N LEU A 3 1.71 -23.64 -27.56
CA LEU A 3 0.48 -22.88 -27.76
C LEU A 3 -0.38 -23.02 -26.50
N ILE A 4 -0.42 -21.98 -25.68
CA ILE A 4 -1.31 -21.89 -24.52
C ILE A 4 -2.75 -21.72 -25.04
N SER A 5 -3.70 -22.46 -24.46
CA SER A 5 -5.10 -22.46 -24.92
C SER A 5 -5.77 -21.09 -24.72
N GLU A 6 -6.73 -20.73 -25.58
CA GLU A 6 -7.49 -19.46 -25.43
C GLU A 6 -8.17 -19.33 -24.07
N HIS A 7 -8.60 -20.43 -23.46
CA HIS A 7 -9.20 -20.45 -22.13
C HIS A 7 -8.18 -20.07 -21.06
N GLU A 8 -6.97 -20.66 -21.09
CA GLU A 8 -5.89 -20.29 -20.17
C GLU A 8 -5.45 -18.85 -20.39
N ASN A 9 -5.38 -18.38 -21.64
CA ASN A 9 -5.08 -16.99 -21.95
C ASN A 9 -6.18 -16.06 -21.37
N LYS A 10 -7.45 -16.43 -21.45
CA LYS A 10 -8.58 -15.67 -20.87
C LYS A 10 -8.60 -15.71 -19.35
N VAL A 11 -8.13 -16.80 -18.72
CA VAL A 11 -7.95 -16.92 -17.26
C VAL A 11 -6.76 -16.05 -16.78
N ILE A 12 -5.64 -16.06 -17.51
CA ILE A 12 -4.48 -15.19 -17.26
C ILE A 12 -4.89 -13.72 -17.43
N LEU A 13 -5.62 -13.40 -18.51
CA LEU A 13 -6.16 -12.06 -18.77
C LEU A 13 -7.25 -11.62 -17.78
N LYS A 14 -7.95 -12.56 -17.11
CA LYS A 14 -8.88 -12.24 -16.01
C LYS A 14 -8.14 -12.00 -14.69
N LYS A 15 -7.04 -12.71 -14.42
CA LYS A 15 -6.16 -12.41 -13.27
C LYS A 15 -5.48 -11.04 -13.40
N THR A 16 -5.23 -10.57 -14.62
CA THR A 16 -4.61 -9.26 -14.88
C THR A 16 -5.61 -8.13 -15.11
N LYS A 17 -6.92 -8.43 -15.25
CA LYS A 17 -7.96 -7.41 -15.40
C LYS A 17 -8.50 -6.96 -14.03
N ASN A 18 -8.06 -5.76 -13.66
CA ASN A 18 -8.71 -4.80 -12.76
C ASN A 18 -8.56 -4.99 -11.24
N PHE A 19 -7.32 -4.81 -10.74
CA PHE A 19 -7.10 -4.02 -9.52
C PHE A 19 -6.49 -2.67 -9.95
N GLY A 20 -7.37 -1.72 -10.31
CA GLY A 20 -6.95 -0.40 -10.77
C GLY A 20 -6.35 0.42 -9.62
N GLY A 21 -5.02 0.60 -9.64
CA GLY A 21 -4.30 1.53 -8.75
C GLY A 21 -2.81 1.19 -8.56
N PHE A 22 -2.50 -0.10 -8.59
CA PHE A 22 -1.20 -0.65 -8.20
C PHE A 22 -0.04 -0.40 -9.17
N MET A 23 -0.30 -0.57 -10.47
CA MET A 23 0.75 -0.55 -11.50
C MET A 23 1.25 0.86 -11.88
N ALA A 24 0.66 1.92 -11.32
CA ALA A 24 1.00 3.30 -11.69
C ALA A 24 2.18 3.86 -10.90
N TYR A 25 2.44 3.37 -9.69
CA TYR A 25 3.43 3.93 -8.79
C TYR A 25 4.76 3.19 -8.87
N LYS A 26 5.85 3.95 -8.79
CA LYS A 26 7.21 3.45 -8.59
C LYS A 26 7.49 3.36 -7.10
N ILE A 27 8.48 2.55 -6.73
CA ILE A 27 8.90 2.40 -5.32
C ILE A 27 9.29 3.75 -4.70
N ILE A 28 9.86 4.66 -5.49
CA ILE A 28 10.24 6.00 -5.04
C ILE A 28 9.03 6.87 -4.64
N ASP A 29 7.83 6.56 -5.15
CA ASP A 29 6.63 7.36 -4.91
C ASP A 29 6.03 7.11 -3.51
N ILE A 30 6.35 5.98 -2.86
CA ILE A 30 5.93 5.72 -1.47
C ILE A 30 6.58 6.77 -0.57
N GLN A 31 5.76 7.41 0.27
CA GLN A 31 6.21 8.46 1.16
C GLN A 31 7.30 7.96 2.13
N GLY A 32 8.38 8.71 2.21
CA GLY A 32 9.54 8.38 3.03
C GLY A 32 10.60 7.47 2.38
N ILE A 33 10.37 6.91 1.18
CA ILE A 33 11.41 6.17 0.44
C ILE A 33 12.39 7.14 -0.22
N GLY A 34 11.93 7.91 -1.21
CA GLY A 34 12.75 8.90 -1.92
C GLY A 34 14.07 8.36 -2.47
N GLU A 35 14.98 9.27 -2.81
CA GLU A 35 16.29 8.92 -3.38
C GLU A 35 17.23 8.20 -2.39
N ALA A 36 16.99 8.34 -1.09
CA ALA A 36 17.80 7.72 -0.06
C ALA A 36 17.65 6.18 -0.01
N TYR A 37 16.45 5.67 -0.30
CA TYR A 37 16.13 4.25 -0.13
C TYR A 37 15.73 3.56 -1.43
N ALA A 38 15.16 4.27 -2.41
CA ALA A 38 14.74 3.67 -3.68
C ALA A 38 15.87 2.89 -4.38
N PRO A 39 17.12 3.41 -4.52
CA PRO A 39 18.18 2.66 -5.19
C PRO A 39 18.50 1.32 -4.51
N LYS A 40 18.42 1.24 -3.17
CA LYS A 40 18.69 0.03 -2.39
C LYS A 40 17.63 -1.05 -2.63
N LEU A 41 16.36 -0.66 -2.71
CA LEU A 41 15.25 -1.55 -3.01
C LEU A 41 15.31 -2.01 -4.48
N ILE A 42 15.61 -1.10 -5.40
CA ILE A 42 15.74 -1.40 -6.84
C ILE A 42 16.90 -2.38 -7.08
N ALA A 43 18.02 -2.25 -6.36
CA ALA A 43 19.17 -3.14 -6.47
C ALA A 43 18.85 -4.60 -6.14
N ILE A 44 17.83 -4.86 -5.31
CA ILE A 44 17.36 -6.20 -4.99
C ILE A 44 16.12 -6.62 -5.80
N GLY A 45 15.75 -5.84 -6.82
CA GLY A 45 14.66 -6.14 -7.74
C GLY A 45 13.29 -5.58 -7.33
N ILE A 46 13.20 -4.76 -6.28
CA ILE A 46 11.94 -4.15 -5.82
C ILE A 46 11.82 -2.73 -6.39
N LYS A 47 10.98 -2.57 -7.41
CA LYS A 47 10.79 -1.36 -8.21
C LYS A 47 9.40 -0.75 -8.07
N THR A 48 8.41 -1.51 -7.60
CA THR A 48 7.04 -1.06 -7.40
C THR A 48 6.51 -1.36 -5.99
N PRO A 49 5.42 -0.70 -5.55
CA PRO A 49 4.75 -1.06 -4.30
C PRO A 49 4.26 -2.51 -4.27
N ASP A 50 3.78 -3.06 -5.39
CA ASP A 50 3.38 -4.48 -5.47
C ASP A 50 4.53 -5.42 -5.14
N GLU A 51 5.68 -5.19 -5.79
CA GLU A 51 6.88 -6.00 -5.57
C GLU A 51 7.36 -5.88 -4.12
N LEU A 52 7.22 -4.69 -3.51
CA LEU A 52 7.53 -4.49 -2.10
C LEU A 52 6.58 -5.30 -1.20
N LEU A 53 5.27 -5.22 -1.44
CA LEU A 53 4.26 -5.93 -0.65
C LEU A 53 4.48 -7.44 -0.70
N GLU A 54 4.62 -8.00 -1.91
CA GLU A 54 4.86 -9.43 -2.11
C GLU A 54 6.18 -9.89 -1.46
N ALA A 55 7.22 -9.06 -1.47
CA ALA A 55 8.48 -9.36 -0.78
C ALA A 55 8.40 -9.27 0.76
N CYS A 56 7.33 -8.68 1.32
CA CYS A 56 7.25 -8.28 2.73
C CYS A 56 6.06 -8.89 3.51
N LEU A 57 5.37 -9.90 2.95
CA LEU A 57 4.14 -10.46 3.52
C LEU A 57 4.27 -10.98 4.96
N THR A 58 5.45 -11.44 5.38
CA THR A 58 5.67 -12.02 6.73
C THR A 58 6.79 -11.33 7.49
N PRO A 59 6.84 -11.44 8.84
CA PRO A 59 7.95 -10.89 9.63
C PRO A 59 9.32 -11.37 9.16
N ALA A 60 9.42 -12.66 8.81
CA ALA A 60 10.65 -13.25 8.29
C ALA A 60 11.01 -12.69 6.90
N ALA A 61 10.03 -12.46 6.02
CA ALA A 61 10.25 -11.88 4.70
C ALA A 61 10.74 -10.42 4.81
N ARG A 62 10.10 -9.61 5.67
CA ARG A 62 10.55 -8.24 5.97
C ARG A 62 11.96 -8.20 6.52
N LYS A 63 12.32 -9.12 7.42
CA LYS A 63 13.68 -9.23 7.94
C LYS A 63 14.69 -9.48 6.81
N LYS A 64 14.38 -10.38 5.87
CA LYS A 64 15.25 -10.65 4.71
C LYS A 64 15.45 -9.41 3.83
N VAL A 65 14.40 -8.61 3.61
CA VAL A 65 14.50 -7.35 2.86
C VAL A 65 15.35 -6.32 3.62
N ALA A 66 15.13 -6.18 4.93
CA ALA A 66 15.93 -5.31 5.79
C ALA A 66 17.43 -5.69 5.76
N ASP A 67 17.75 -6.97 5.94
CA ASP A 67 19.12 -7.48 5.93
C ASP A 67 19.81 -7.21 4.57
N LYS A 68 19.11 -7.46 3.44
CA LYS A 68 19.67 -7.25 2.09
C LYS A 68 19.89 -5.79 1.73
N THR A 69 19.06 -4.89 2.24
CA THR A 69 19.10 -3.46 1.87
C THR A 69 19.86 -2.62 2.89
N GLY A 70 20.11 -3.15 4.09
CA GLY A 70 20.61 -2.39 5.24
C GLY A 70 19.61 -1.34 5.75
N ILE A 71 18.33 -1.45 5.38
CA ILE A 71 17.26 -0.55 5.84
C ILE A 71 16.66 -1.13 7.12
N SER A 72 16.33 -0.25 8.09
CA SER A 72 15.71 -0.71 9.33
C SER A 72 14.40 -1.47 9.07
N GLY A 73 14.18 -2.56 9.82
CA GLY A 73 12.95 -3.34 9.72
C GLY A 73 11.68 -2.53 9.99
N LYS A 74 11.77 -1.46 10.80
CA LYS A 74 10.67 -0.52 11.05
C LYS A 74 10.24 0.21 9.78
N LEU A 75 11.19 0.70 8.99
CA LEU A 75 10.89 1.38 7.73
C LEU A 75 10.33 0.41 6.69
N ILE A 76 10.91 -0.80 6.59
CA ILE A 76 10.37 -1.84 5.70
C ILE A 76 8.93 -2.20 6.06
N LEU A 77 8.61 -2.33 7.35
CA LEU A 77 7.24 -2.57 7.81
C LEU A 77 6.31 -1.41 7.42
N LYS A 78 6.69 -0.16 7.70
CA LYS A 78 5.91 1.02 7.32
C LYS A 78 5.57 1.03 5.83
N TRP A 79 6.56 0.86 4.96
CA TRP A 79 6.33 0.92 3.51
C TRP A 79 5.58 -0.30 2.97
N ALA A 80 5.77 -1.49 3.55
CA ALA A 80 4.97 -2.66 3.20
C ALA A 80 3.49 -2.48 3.57
N ASN A 81 3.23 -1.84 4.72
CA ASN A 81 1.89 -1.47 5.15
C ASN A 81 1.23 -0.44 4.22
N HIS A 82 1.98 0.59 3.80
CA HIS A 82 1.53 1.53 2.77
C HIS A 82 1.18 0.84 1.47
N ALA A 83 2.05 -0.06 1.01
CA ALA A 83 1.81 -0.85 -0.19
C ALA A 83 0.57 -1.75 -0.07
N ASP A 84 0.27 -2.29 1.13
CA ASP A 84 -0.98 -3.01 1.38
C ASP A 84 -2.20 -2.07 1.33
N LEU A 85 -2.09 -0.84 1.83
CA LEU A 85 -3.16 0.16 1.73
C LEU A 85 -3.44 0.61 0.28
N PHE A 86 -2.44 0.60 -0.61
CA PHE A 86 -2.62 0.93 -2.04
C PHE A 86 -3.54 -0.04 -2.79
N ARG A 87 -3.87 -1.19 -2.18
CA ARG A 87 -4.89 -2.13 -2.69
C ARG A 87 -6.27 -1.50 -2.83
N ILE A 88 -6.53 -0.47 -2.03
CA ILE A 88 -7.83 0.16 -1.92
C ILE A 88 -7.91 1.31 -2.92
N SER A 89 -8.92 1.26 -3.78
CA SER A 89 -9.14 2.25 -4.82
C SER A 89 -9.28 3.67 -4.24
N GLY A 90 -8.35 4.55 -4.64
CA GLY A 90 -8.29 5.94 -4.21
C GLY A 90 -7.30 6.21 -3.07
N ILE A 91 -6.64 5.17 -2.54
CA ILE A 91 -5.51 5.34 -1.61
C ILE A 91 -4.20 5.26 -2.40
N GLY A 92 -3.54 6.40 -2.54
CA GLY A 92 -2.18 6.51 -3.07
C GLY A 92 -1.18 6.92 -1.99
N PRO A 93 0.07 7.28 -2.37
CA PRO A 93 1.13 7.57 -1.42
C PRO A 93 0.81 8.59 -0.34
N GLN A 94 0.19 9.71 -0.71
CA GLN A 94 -0.16 10.76 0.23
C GLN A 94 -1.23 10.33 1.24
N TYR A 95 -2.24 9.57 0.79
CA TYR A 95 -3.30 9.11 1.68
C TYR A 95 -2.87 7.96 2.57
N ALA A 96 -1.95 7.08 2.14
CA ALA A 96 -1.39 6.07 3.03
C ALA A 96 -0.58 6.70 4.17
N GLU A 97 0.26 7.71 3.87
CA GLU A 97 0.97 8.47 4.90
C GLU A 97 0.00 9.22 5.83
N LEU A 98 -1.06 9.83 5.28
CA LEU A 98 -2.07 10.51 6.09
C LEU A 98 -2.86 9.55 6.99
N LEU A 99 -3.19 8.36 6.49
CA LEU A 99 -3.85 7.31 7.28
C LEU A 99 -2.96 6.82 8.43
N GLU A 100 -1.68 6.54 8.17
CA GLU A 100 -0.72 6.17 9.22
C GLU A 100 -0.60 7.29 10.25
N ALA A 101 -0.47 8.55 9.81
CA ALA A 101 -0.44 9.69 10.71
C ALA A 101 -1.72 9.83 11.54
N ALA A 102 -2.87 9.38 11.01
CA ALA A 102 -4.15 9.29 11.70
C ALA A 102 -4.31 8.03 12.57
N GLY A 103 -3.25 7.23 12.70
CA GLY A 103 -3.17 6.03 13.52
C GLY A 103 -3.83 4.81 12.86
N VAL A 104 -3.88 4.76 11.52
CA VAL A 104 -4.37 3.63 10.73
C VAL A 104 -3.25 3.15 9.81
N ASP A 105 -2.54 2.12 10.26
CA ASP A 105 -1.34 1.67 9.55
C ASP A 105 -1.66 0.52 8.60
N THR A 106 -2.78 -0.19 8.78
CA THR A 106 -3.05 -1.45 8.08
C THR A 106 -4.46 -1.52 7.51
N VAL A 107 -4.63 -2.33 6.45
CA VAL A 107 -5.97 -2.67 5.91
C VAL A 107 -6.87 -3.27 6.99
N LYS A 108 -6.30 -4.09 7.90
CA LYS A 108 -7.02 -4.71 9.02
C LYS A 108 -7.55 -3.66 10.00
N GLU A 109 -6.80 -2.60 10.27
CA GLU A 109 -7.26 -1.52 11.16
C GLU A 109 -8.29 -0.65 10.47
N LEU A 110 -8.09 -0.33 9.18
CA LEU A 110 -8.96 0.55 8.42
C LEU A 110 -10.40 0.04 8.38
N ARG A 111 -10.62 -1.25 8.11
CA ARG A 111 -11.97 -1.86 8.06
C ARG A 111 -12.77 -1.80 9.37
N HIS A 112 -12.14 -1.45 10.49
CA HIS A 112 -12.79 -1.34 11.81
C HIS A 112 -13.01 0.12 12.24
N ARG A 113 -12.69 1.11 11.39
CA ARG A 113 -12.85 2.52 11.72
C ARG A 113 -14.28 2.99 11.52
N VAL A 114 -14.64 4.04 12.26
CA VAL A 114 -15.87 4.81 12.06
C VAL A 114 -15.56 5.92 11.05
N PRO A 115 -16.27 5.99 9.90
CA PRO A 115 -15.93 6.93 8.82
C PRO A 115 -15.87 8.39 9.26
N ALA A 116 -16.87 8.89 9.99
CA ALA A 116 -16.90 10.27 10.46
C ALA A 116 -15.70 10.61 11.36
N ASN A 117 -15.36 9.73 12.31
CA ASN A 117 -14.23 9.95 13.23
C ASN A 117 -12.88 9.94 12.50
N LEU A 118 -12.69 8.98 11.58
CA LEU A 118 -11.46 8.89 10.81
C LEU A 118 -11.30 10.11 9.89
N THR A 119 -12.38 10.52 9.21
CA THR A 119 -12.37 11.70 8.33
C THR A 119 -11.97 12.95 9.11
N ALA A 120 -12.61 13.20 10.26
CA ALA A 120 -12.28 14.34 11.11
C ALA A 120 -10.80 14.34 11.54
N LYS A 121 -10.27 13.17 11.91
CA LYS A 121 -8.87 13.04 12.33
C LYS A 121 -7.90 13.25 11.17
N MET A 122 -8.19 12.71 9.98
CA MET A 122 -7.37 12.92 8.78
C MET A 122 -7.35 14.40 8.38
N VAL A 123 -8.49 15.10 8.45
CA VAL A 123 -8.57 16.55 8.18
C VAL A 123 -7.75 17.35 9.19
N GLU A 124 -7.87 17.05 10.49
CA GLU A 124 -7.09 17.69 11.55
C GLU A 124 -5.59 17.57 11.27
N ILE A 125 -5.12 16.35 10.97
CA ILE A 125 -3.71 16.09 10.71
C ILE A 125 -3.26 16.74 9.41
N ASN A 126 -4.07 16.70 8.36
CA ASN A 126 -3.69 17.27 7.08
C ASN A 126 -3.56 18.80 7.17
N LYS A 127 -4.41 19.47 7.96
CA LYS A 127 -4.25 20.90 8.26
C LYS A 127 -2.96 21.21 9.00
N ALA A 128 -2.50 20.31 9.88
CA ALA A 128 -1.28 20.51 10.66
C ALA A 128 0.00 20.17 9.88
N LYS A 129 -0.04 19.17 8.99
CA LYS A 129 1.15 18.57 8.37
C LYS A 129 1.20 18.63 6.85
N ASN A 130 0.09 18.98 6.19
CA ASN A 130 -0.05 19.06 4.73
C ASN A 130 0.49 17.81 4.00
N LEU A 131 0.02 16.63 4.42
CA LEU A 131 0.50 15.34 3.91
C LEU A 131 -0.19 14.93 2.60
N ALA A 132 -1.42 15.39 2.38
CA ALA A 132 -2.17 15.19 1.16
C ALA A 132 -2.61 16.52 0.57
N GLN A 133 -2.61 16.61 -0.76
CA GLN A 133 -2.94 17.85 -1.48
C GLN A 133 -4.35 18.37 -1.16
N ARG A 134 -5.28 17.48 -0.81
CA ARG A 134 -6.63 17.84 -0.36
C ARG A 134 -7.06 16.97 0.80
N ASP A 135 -8.01 17.49 1.55
CA ASP A 135 -8.71 16.73 2.57
C ASP A 135 -9.57 15.63 1.93
N PRO A 136 -9.63 14.44 2.55
CA PRO A 136 -10.56 13.40 2.13
C PRO A 136 -11.99 13.77 2.55
N SER A 137 -12.97 13.41 1.72
CA SER A 137 -14.38 13.48 2.11
C SER A 137 -14.80 12.23 2.89
N GLU A 138 -15.85 12.36 3.72
CA GLU A 138 -16.40 11.21 4.47
C GLU A 138 -16.86 10.08 3.52
N LYS A 139 -17.40 10.44 2.35
CA LYS A 139 -17.80 9.47 1.32
C LYS A 139 -16.62 8.64 0.82
N GLU A 140 -15.46 9.24 0.63
CA GLU A 140 -14.24 8.53 0.21
C GLU A 140 -13.75 7.59 1.31
N VAL A 141 -13.70 8.09 2.55
CA VAL A 141 -13.28 7.30 3.71
C VAL A 141 -14.21 6.12 3.95
N THR A 142 -15.53 6.31 3.81
CA THR A 142 -16.52 5.22 3.86
C THR A 142 -16.23 4.16 2.80
N LYS A 143 -16.00 4.56 1.54
CA LYS A 143 -15.65 3.62 0.47
C LYS A 143 -14.36 2.85 0.80
N TRP A 144 -13.34 3.52 1.31
CA TRP A 144 -12.08 2.87 1.70
C TRP A 144 -12.28 1.82 2.80
N ILE A 145 -13.08 2.13 3.82
CA ILE A 145 -13.40 1.21 4.91
C ILE A 145 -14.18 -0.01 4.40
N GLU A 146 -15.19 0.21 3.54
CA GLU A 146 -15.98 -0.87 2.93
C GLU A 146 -15.13 -1.78 2.04
N GLU A 147 -14.21 -1.21 1.25
CA GLU A 147 -13.31 -1.97 0.40
C GLU A 147 -12.28 -2.75 1.23
N ALA A 148 -11.71 -2.13 2.27
CA ALA A 148 -10.85 -2.81 3.24
C ALA A 148 -11.54 -4.01 3.90
N GLY A 149 -12.85 -3.91 4.18
CA GLY A 149 -13.66 -5.01 4.73
C GLY A 149 -13.83 -6.20 3.78
N LYS A 150 -13.65 -6.00 2.48
CA LYS A 150 -13.78 -7.04 1.43
C LYS A 150 -12.45 -7.66 1.03
N LEU A 151 -11.32 -7.06 1.43
CA LEU A 151 -9.99 -7.55 1.10
C LEU A 151 -9.55 -8.68 2.03
N GLU A 152 -8.97 -9.71 1.43
CA GLU A 152 -8.24 -10.73 2.16
C GLU A 152 -6.97 -10.14 2.79
N ALA A 153 -6.62 -10.62 3.97
CA ALA A 153 -5.37 -10.25 4.64
C ALA A 153 -4.17 -10.80 3.85
N LYS A 154 -3.27 -9.90 3.44
CA LYS A 154 -1.99 -10.27 2.80
C LYS A 154 -0.86 -10.33 3.81
N MET A 155 -0.76 -9.31 4.67
CA MET A 155 0.31 -9.15 5.64
C MET A 155 0.06 -9.96 6.91
N THR A 156 1.11 -10.60 7.41
CA THR A 156 1.18 -11.20 8.76
C THR A 156 2.14 -10.40 9.64
N TYR A 157 1.83 -10.37 10.94
CA TYR A 157 2.48 -9.54 11.96
C TYR A 157 3.06 -10.39 13.07
#